data_AF-A0AAV5JTK7-F1
#
_entry.id   AF-A0AAV5JTK7-F1
#
_cell.length_a   1.000
_cell.length_b   1.000
_cell.length_c   1.000
_cell.angle_alpha   90.00
_cell.angle_beta   90.00
_cell.angle_gamma   90.00
#
_symmetry.space_group_name_H-M   'P 1'
#
loop_
_entity.id
_entity.type
_entity.pdbx_description
1 polymer ?
#
loop_
_entity_poly.entity_id
_entity_poly.type
_entity_poly.pdbx_seq_one_letter_code
_entity_poly.pdbx_strand_id
1 'polypeptide(L)'
;MGGDEEQLTEQETALYDRQIRVWGADAQRRLSKSHFLVHGMKGIVAEFCKNIVLAGVGSVTLVDDRMVTEEALSANFLIPPEENAGRGKTLAELCCDSLKEFNPMVLVSVEKGDVSTFGGEFFEKFDAIILSSCSLVKKKLINQKCRKLSKRIAFYTVDCRDSTGEIFVDLQNYKYSKKNIEETVDCQLEYPSFEEAISVPWTALQRKVSKLYFAMRDCSSATADVPYAKFLF
;
A
#
# COMPACT_ATOMS: atom_id res chain seq x y z
N MET A 1 -24.58 16.27 -15.26
CA MET A 1 -24.27 15.44 -16.44
C MET A 1 -23.74 14.12 -15.91
N GLY A 2 -24.59 13.10 -15.87
CA GLY A 2 -24.24 11.78 -15.35
C GLY A 2 -23.26 11.11 -16.31
N GLY A 3 -22.05 10.85 -15.83
CA GLY A 3 -21.17 9.92 -16.53
C GLY A 3 -21.79 8.53 -16.41
N ASP A 4 -21.87 7.81 -17.52
CA ASP A 4 -22.27 6.40 -17.53
C ASP A 4 -21.40 5.65 -16.54
N GLU A 5 -22.00 5.39 -15.39
CA GLU A 5 -21.31 4.84 -14.24
C GLU A 5 -21.27 3.34 -14.49
N GLU A 6 -20.26 2.93 -15.27
CA GLU A 6 -20.04 1.56 -15.76
C GLU A 6 -20.29 0.56 -14.62
N GLN A 7 -21.34 -0.23 -14.77
CA GLN A 7 -21.82 -1.15 -13.75
C GLN A 7 -20.88 -2.36 -13.66
N LEU A 8 -20.75 -2.94 -12.46
CA LEU A 8 -20.06 -4.21 -12.29
C LEU A 8 -20.77 -5.27 -13.13
N THR A 9 -20.00 -6.11 -13.80
CA THR A 9 -20.55 -7.25 -14.55
C THR A 9 -21.28 -8.22 -13.61
N GLU A 10 -22.16 -9.06 -14.15
CA GLU A 10 -22.82 -10.11 -13.36
C GLU A 10 -21.81 -11.07 -12.72
N GLN A 11 -20.74 -11.39 -13.45
CA GLN A 11 -19.64 -12.23 -12.96
C GLN A 11 -18.91 -11.58 -11.78
N GLU A 12 -18.56 -10.28 -11.87
CA GLU A 12 -17.93 -9.55 -10.77
C GLU A 12 -18.86 -9.40 -9.57
N THR A 13 -20.15 -9.14 -9.81
CA THR A 13 -21.15 -9.02 -8.75
C THR A 13 -21.30 -10.33 -7.99
N ALA A 14 -21.34 -11.47 -8.69
CA ALA A 14 -21.39 -12.79 -8.08
C ALA A 14 -20.10 -13.12 -7.30
N LEU A 15 -18.93 -12.82 -7.89
CA LEU A 15 -17.63 -13.07 -7.26
C LEU A 15 -17.44 -12.26 -5.98
N TYR A 16 -17.85 -10.98 -6.00
CA TYR A 16 -17.62 -10.03 -4.90
C TYR A 16 -18.84 -9.83 -3.99
N ASP A 17 -19.92 -10.63 -4.11
CA ASP A 17 -21.17 -10.49 -3.35
C ASP A 17 -20.93 -10.28 -1.84
N ARG A 18 -20.09 -11.11 -1.23
CA ARG A 18 -19.79 -11.01 0.21
C ARG A 18 -19.11 -9.68 0.59
N GLN A 19 -18.26 -9.16 -0.29
CA GLN A 19 -17.53 -7.91 -0.06
C GLN A 19 -18.43 -6.70 -0.29
N ILE A 20 -19.26 -6.77 -1.35
CA ILE A 20 -20.29 -5.78 -1.67
C ILE A 20 -21.28 -5.62 -0.51
N ARG A 21 -21.64 -6.71 0.20
CA ARG A 21 -22.49 -6.62 1.41
C ARG A 21 -21.85 -5.83 2.56
N VAL A 22 -20.52 -5.74 2.60
CA VAL A 22 -19.79 -5.02 3.66
C VAL A 22 -19.63 -3.54 3.31
N TRP A 23 -19.09 -3.23 2.12
CA TRP A 23 -18.74 -1.85 1.76
C TRP A 23 -19.62 -1.22 0.67
N GLY A 24 -20.55 -1.98 0.08
CA GLY A 24 -21.46 -1.50 -0.96
C GLY A 24 -20.89 -1.59 -2.39
N ALA A 25 -21.79 -1.61 -3.37
CA ALA A 25 -21.42 -1.73 -4.78
C ALA A 25 -20.57 -0.55 -5.29
N ASP A 26 -20.85 0.66 -4.81
CA ASP A 26 -20.12 1.87 -5.21
C ASP A 26 -18.65 1.82 -4.75
N ALA A 27 -18.40 1.33 -3.53
CA ALA A 27 -17.04 1.14 -3.04
C ALA A 27 -16.30 0.08 -3.84
N GLN A 28 -16.96 -1.04 -4.15
CA GLN A 28 -16.38 -2.09 -5.00
C GLN A 28 -16.04 -1.56 -6.40
N ARG A 29 -16.91 -0.75 -7.00
CA ARG A 29 -16.68 -0.13 -8.32
C ARG A 29 -15.50 0.84 -8.30
N ARG A 30 -15.35 1.63 -7.23
CA ARG A 30 -14.18 2.51 -7.08
C ARG A 30 -12.90 1.69 -6.92
N LEU A 31 -12.96 0.58 -6.20
CA LEU A 31 -11.82 -0.33 -6.02
C LEU A 31 -11.42 -0.99 -7.35
N SER A 32 -12.37 -1.48 -8.14
CA SER A 32 -12.12 -2.11 -9.45
C SER A 32 -11.60 -1.14 -10.52
N LYS A 33 -11.68 0.17 -10.27
CA LYS A 33 -11.09 1.23 -11.11
C LYS A 33 -9.77 1.79 -10.55
N SER A 34 -9.36 1.36 -9.35
CA SER A 34 -8.16 1.87 -8.71
C SER A 34 -6.90 1.20 -9.25
N HIS A 35 -5.82 1.98 -9.36
CA HIS A 35 -4.50 1.49 -9.77
C HIS A 35 -3.45 1.68 -8.66
N PHE A 36 -2.87 0.59 -8.18
CA PHE A 36 -1.91 0.60 -7.07
C PHE A 36 -0.48 0.34 -7.58
N LEU A 37 0.48 1.15 -7.10
CA LEU A 37 1.91 0.87 -7.24
C LEU A 37 2.43 0.25 -5.94
N VAL A 38 3.18 -0.84 -6.06
CA VAL A 38 3.75 -1.54 -4.91
C VAL A 38 5.25 -1.75 -5.12
N HIS A 39 6.06 -1.32 -4.15
CA HIS A 39 7.51 -1.52 -4.15
C HIS A 39 7.94 -2.36 -2.94
N GLY A 40 8.85 -3.31 -3.19
CA GLY A 40 9.52 -4.08 -2.13
C GLY A 40 8.73 -5.34 -1.73
N MET A 41 8.73 -6.34 -2.60
CA MET A 41 8.01 -7.62 -2.48
C MET A 41 8.61 -8.55 -1.42
N LYS A 42 8.48 -8.16 -0.15
CA LYS A 42 8.68 -9.03 1.03
C LYS A 42 7.38 -9.70 1.46
N GLY A 43 7.45 -10.65 2.39
CA GLY A 43 6.28 -11.40 2.89
C GLY A 43 5.07 -10.54 3.30
N ILE A 44 5.28 -9.45 4.06
CA ILE A 44 4.18 -8.55 4.44
C ILE A 44 3.52 -7.86 3.24
N VAL A 45 4.31 -7.52 2.22
CA VAL A 45 3.80 -6.91 0.98
C VAL A 45 3.11 -7.94 0.10
N ALA A 46 3.61 -9.18 0.09
CA ALA A 46 2.94 -10.30 -0.57
C ALA A 46 1.54 -10.55 0.02
N GLU A 47 1.41 -10.53 1.34
CA GLU A 47 0.11 -10.62 2.03
C GLU A 47 -0.83 -9.46 1.65
N PHE A 48 -0.30 -8.23 1.64
CA PHE A 48 -1.05 -7.06 1.19
C PHE A 48 -1.54 -7.23 -0.26
N CYS A 49 -0.64 -7.58 -1.19
CA CYS A 49 -0.95 -7.78 -2.61
C CYS A 49 -2.02 -8.85 -2.81
N LYS A 50 -1.88 -10.02 -2.17
CA LYS A 50 -2.89 -11.08 -2.21
C LYS A 50 -4.26 -10.57 -1.77
N ASN A 51 -4.31 -9.82 -0.66
CA ASN A 51 -5.58 -9.31 -0.14
C ASN A 51 -6.23 -8.29 -1.08
N ILE A 52 -5.48 -7.35 -1.66
CA ILE A 52 -6.07 -6.36 -2.59
C ILE A 52 -6.47 -6.98 -3.94
N VAL A 53 -5.74 -7.99 -4.42
CA VAL A 53 -6.04 -8.71 -5.65
C VAL A 53 -7.30 -9.57 -5.46
N LEU A 54 -7.42 -10.29 -4.35
CA LEU A 54 -8.66 -11.01 -3.99
C LEU A 54 -9.84 -10.05 -3.76
N ALA A 55 -9.57 -8.83 -3.30
CA ALA A 55 -10.59 -7.80 -3.16
C ALA A 55 -11.06 -7.18 -4.48
N GLY A 56 -10.36 -7.46 -5.59
CA GLY A 56 -10.74 -6.97 -6.91
C GLY A 56 -10.34 -5.53 -7.17
N VAL A 57 -9.14 -5.13 -6.73
CA VAL A 57 -8.52 -3.87 -7.20
C VAL A 57 -8.36 -3.90 -8.72
N GLY A 58 -8.55 -2.77 -9.40
CA GLY A 58 -8.49 -2.74 -10.88
C GLY A 58 -7.14 -3.18 -11.43
N SER A 59 -6.06 -2.63 -10.87
CA SER A 59 -4.71 -2.96 -11.32
C SER A 59 -3.64 -2.74 -10.27
N VAL A 60 -2.59 -3.55 -10.34
CA VAL A 60 -1.41 -3.49 -9.47
C VAL A 60 -0.14 -3.51 -10.32
N THR A 61 0.72 -2.52 -10.16
CA THR A 61 2.07 -2.52 -10.72
C THR A 61 3.10 -2.77 -9.63
N LEU A 62 3.93 -3.79 -9.84
CA LEU A 62 5.00 -4.17 -8.92
C LEU A 62 6.34 -3.60 -9.40
N VAL A 63 7.13 -3.08 -8.45
CA VAL A 63 8.50 -2.60 -8.69
C VAL A 63 9.43 -3.22 -7.67
N ASP A 64 10.17 -4.24 -8.11
CA ASP A 64 11.19 -4.89 -7.29
C ASP A 64 12.16 -5.71 -8.17
N ASP A 65 13.23 -5.05 -8.61
CA ASP A 65 14.26 -5.65 -9.46
C ASP A 65 15.22 -6.59 -8.72
N ARG A 66 15.04 -6.77 -7.41
CA ARG A 66 15.92 -7.67 -6.65
C ARG A 66 15.72 -9.10 -7.12
N MET A 67 16.82 -9.85 -7.13
CA MET A 67 16.78 -11.28 -7.39
C MET A 67 16.22 -12.02 -6.17
N VAL A 68 15.70 -13.22 -6.42
CA VAL A 68 15.27 -14.14 -5.36
C VAL A 68 16.44 -14.46 -4.44
N THR A 69 16.16 -14.52 -3.14
CA THR A 69 17.08 -14.96 -2.09
C THR A 69 16.43 -16.10 -1.31
N GLU A 70 17.24 -16.90 -0.61
CA GLU A 70 16.75 -17.98 0.26
C GLU A 70 15.77 -17.47 1.34
N GLU A 71 16.05 -16.28 1.90
CA GLU A 71 15.15 -15.61 2.85
C GLU A 71 13.80 -15.30 2.18
N ALA A 72 13.81 -14.77 0.96
CA ALA A 72 12.59 -14.47 0.23
C ALA A 72 11.79 -15.74 -0.09
N LEU A 73 12.44 -16.83 -0.52
CA LEU A 73 11.79 -18.12 -0.77
C LEU A 73 11.09 -18.67 0.48
N SER A 74 11.71 -18.49 1.64
CA SER A 74 11.18 -18.99 2.92
C SER A 74 10.05 -18.11 3.47
N ALA A 75 10.02 -16.82 3.14
CA ALA A 75 9.15 -15.82 3.76
C ALA A 75 8.06 -15.24 2.84
N ASN A 76 8.09 -15.53 1.53
CA ASN A 76 7.15 -14.98 0.56
C ASN A 76 6.48 -16.12 -0.23
N PHE A 77 5.21 -16.41 0.12
CA PHE A 77 4.41 -17.47 -0.49
C PHE A 77 4.05 -17.24 -1.97
N LEU A 78 4.25 -16.01 -2.49
CA LEU A 78 4.07 -15.71 -3.92
C LEU A 78 5.28 -16.11 -4.76
N ILE A 79 6.34 -16.63 -4.14
CA ILE A 79 7.50 -17.16 -4.86
C ILE A 79 7.32 -18.68 -4.94
N PRO A 80 7.20 -19.26 -6.15
CA PRO A 80 7.09 -20.71 -6.30
C PRO A 80 8.33 -21.43 -5.73
N PRO A 81 8.15 -22.57 -5.05
CA PRO A 81 9.24 -23.29 -4.37
C PRO A 81 10.18 -24.04 -5.33
N GLU A 82 9.91 -24.04 -6.63
CA GLU A 82 10.68 -24.81 -7.60
C GLU A 82 12.10 -24.27 -7.79
N GLU A 83 13.09 -25.17 -7.81
CA GLU A 83 14.53 -24.86 -7.90
C GLU A 83 14.91 -24.02 -9.13
N ASN A 84 14.10 -24.06 -10.20
CA ASN A 84 14.31 -23.29 -11.42
C ASN A 84 13.46 -22.02 -11.52
N ALA A 85 12.45 -21.82 -10.65
CA ALA A 85 11.54 -20.68 -10.74
C ALA A 85 12.29 -19.34 -10.62
N GLY A 86 13.33 -19.27 -9.79
CA GLY A 86 14.12 -18.05 -9.56
C GLY A 86 15.19 -17.73 -10.61
N ARG A 87 15.46 -18.61 -11.60
CA ARG A 87 16.57 -18.39 -12.55
C ARG A 87 16.23 -17.28 -13.56
N GLY A 88 16.75 -16.09 -13.31
CA GLY A 88 16.70 -14.95 -14.24
C GLY A 88 15.46 -14.07 -14.12
N LYS A 89 14.57 -14.34 -13.17
CA LYS A 89 13.43 -13.49 -12.85
C LYS A 89 13.67 -12.71 -11.55
N THR A 90 13.18 -11.48 -11.53
CA THR A 90 13.13 -10.61 -10.35
C THR A 90 12.00 -11.03 -9.40
N LEU A 91 12.05 -10.55 -8.16
CA LEU A 91 10.98 -10.76 -7.18
C LEU A 91 9.63 -10.28 -7.71
N ALA A 92 9.59 -9.11 -8.35
CA ALA A 92 8.37 -8.56 -8.91
C ALA A 92 7.79 -9.44 -10.03
N GLU A 93 8.63 -9.98 -10.93
CA GLU A 93 8.19 -10.87 -12.01
C GLU A 93 7.55 -12.16 -11.47
N LEU A 94 8.17 -12.78 -10.46
CA LEU A 94 7.64 -14.00 -9.86
C LEU A 94 6.32 -13.76 -9.13
N CYS A 95 6.28 -12.73 -8.28
CA CYS A 95 5.06 -12.41 -7.56
C CYS A 95 3.94 -11.97 -8.52
N CYS A 96 4.26 -11.29 -9.63
CA CYS A 96 3.29 -10.92 -10.65
C CYS A 96 2.62 -12.15 -11.27
N ASP A 97 3.42 -13.16 -11.65
CA ASP A 97 2.90 -14.41 -12.21
C ASP A 97 1.94 -15.09 -11.24
N SER A 98 2.34 -15.26 -9.97
CA SER A 98 1.47 -15.87 -8.96
C SER A 98 0.22 -15.05 -8.65
N LEU A 99 0.31 -13.71 -8.55
CA LEU A 99 -0.84 -12.86 -8.24
C LEU A 99 -1.92 -12.91 -9.33
N LYS A 100 -1.55 -13.09 -10.60
CA LYS A 100 -2.54 -13.27 -11.68
C LYS A 100 -3.41 -14.51 -11.51
N GLU A 101 -2.88 -15.55 -10.87
CA GLU A 101 -3.62 -16.78 -10.59
C GLU A 101 -4.68 -16.58 -9.49
N PHE A 102 -4.45 -15.65 -8.54
CA PHE A 102 -5.42 -15.36 -7.48
C PHE A 102 -6.70 -14.71 -8.00
N ASN A 103 -6.59 -13.83 -8.99
CA ASN A 103 -7.74 -13.18 -9.59
C ASN A 103 -7.46 -12.72 -11.03
N PRO A 104 -7.91 -13.49 -12.05
CA PRO A 104 -7.72 -13.14 -13.46
C PRO A 104 -8.39 -11.82 -13.89
N MET A 105 -9.31 -11.28 -13.09
CA MET A 105 -9.97 -10.00 -13.36
C MET A 105 -9.10 -8.79 -13.00
N VAL A 106 -8.01 -9.00 -12.25
CA VAL A 106 -7.11 -7.92 -11.82
C VAL A 106 -5.91 -7.86 -12.74
N LEU A 107 -5.61 -6.65 -13.25
CA LEU A 107 -4.43 -6.44 -14.08
C LEU A 107 -3.20 -6.31 -13.19
N VAL A 108 -2.31 -7.31 -13.21
CA VAL A 108 -1.03 -7.27 -12.50
C VAL A 108 0.11 -7.11 -13.51
N SER A 109 0.94 -6.09 -13.30
CA SER A 109 2.08 -5.78 -14.17
C SER A 109 3.36 -5.51 -13.37
N VAL A 110 4.50 -5.50 -14.06
CA VAL A 110 5.81 -5.19 -13.48
C VAL A 110 6.39 -4.01 -14.22
N GLU A 111 6.94 -3.06 -13.46
CA GLU A 111 7.78 -1.99 -13.99
C GLU A 111 9.20 -2.17 -13.46
N LYS A 112 10.19 -2.12 -14.36
CA LYS A 112 11.60 -2.33 -14.02
C LYS A 112 12.27 -1.00 -13.68
N GLY A 113 13.22 -1.05 -12.77
CA GLY A 113 14.07 0.08 -12.39
C GLY A 113 13.88 0.51 -10.94
N ASP A 114 14.64 1.54 -10.55
CA ASP A 114 14.52 2.11 -9.22
C ASP A 114 13.37 3.14 -9.20
N VAL A 115 12.37 2.87 -8.36
CA VAL A 115 11.24 3.79 -8.10
C VAL A 115 11.69 5.21 -7.78
N SER A 116 12.88 5.40 -7.19
CA SER A 116 13.44 6.72 -6.90
C SER A 116 13.74 7.55 -8.15
N THR A 117 13.99 6.91 -9.29
CA THR A 117 14.37 7.54 -10.56
C THR A 117 13.18 7.92 -11.43
N PHE A 118 12.00 7.35 -11.17
CA PHE A 118 10.80 7.62 -11.96
C PHE A 118 10.32 9.08 -11.83
N GLY A 119 9.83 9.64 -12.94
CA GLY A 119 9.30 11.00 -13.01
C GLY A 119 7.93 11.16 -12.36
N GLY A 120 7.48 12.41 -12.19
CA GLY A 120 6.14 12.70 -11.64
C GLY A 120 5.00 12.06 -12.45
N GLU A 121 5.09 12.13 -13.78
CA GLU A 121 4.13 11.56 -14.73
C GLU A 121 3.91 10.05 -14.55
N PHE A 122 4.93 9.32 -14.08
CA PHE A 122 4.79 7.91 -13.75
C PHE A 122 3.83 7.72 -12.57
N PHE A 123 4.00 8.51 -11.51
CA PHE A 123 3.21 8.39 -10.29
C PHE A 123 1.76 8.85 -10.48
N GLU A 124 1.48 9.78 -11.39
CA GLU A 124 0.12 10.26 -11.70
C GLU A 124 -0.84 9.15 -12.16
N LYS A 125 -0.30 8.04 -12.68
CA LYS A 125 -1.08 6.86 -13.11
C LYS A 125 -1.75 6.14 -11.95
N PHE A 126 -1.23 6.28 -10.73
CA PHE A 126 -1.67 5.49 -9.58
C PHE A 126 -2.59 6.28 -8.65
N ASP A 127 -3.46 5.57 -7.94
CA ASP A 127 -4.33 6.12 -6.90
C ASP A 127 -3.76 5.88 -5.51
N ALA A 128 -2.98 4.80 -5.36
CA ALA A 128 -2.23 4.51 -4.15
C ALA A 128 -0.81 4.01 -4.47
N ILE A 129 0.15 4.41 -3.63
CA ILE A 129 1.54 3.96 -3.69
C ILE A 129 1.90 3.35 -2.34
N ILE A 130 2.40 2.12 -2.36
CA ILE A 130 2.78 1.35 -1.19
C ILE A 130 4.28 1.06 -1.28
N LEU A 131 5.04 1.58 -0.32
CA LEU A 131 6.47 1.35 -0.22
C LEU A 131 6.83 0.46 0.97
N SER A 132 7.60 -0.59 0.70
CA SER A 132 8.25 -1.39 1.73
C SER A 132 9.74 -1.56 1.41
N SER A 133 10.50 -2.00 2.42
CA SER A 133 11.87 -2.51 2.25
C SER A 133 12.81 -1.51 1.56
N CYS A 134 12.65 -0.23 1.85
CA CYS A 134 13.48 0.84 1.32
C CYS A 134 13.92 1.84 2.39
N SER A 135 14.96 2.62 2.06
CA SER A 135 15.53 3.60 2.98
C SER A 135 14.55 4.74 3.31
N LEU A 136 14.72 5.36 4.48
CA LEU A 136 13.96 6.55 4.88
C LEU A 136 14.08 7.67 3.84
N VAL A 137 15.27 7.83 3.24
CA VAL A 137 15.51 8.80 2.17
C VAL A 137 14.62 8.52 0.96
N LYS A 138 14.48 7.25 0.57
CA LYS A 138 13.61 6.86 -0.55
C LYS A 138 12.14 7.10 -0.21
N LYS A 139 11.67 6.69 0.98
CA LYS A 139 10.30 6.94 1.47
C LYS A 139 9.95 8.43 1.43
N LYS A 140 10.83 9.28 1.98
CA LYS A 140 10.70 10.74 1.97
C LYS A 140 10.64 11.30 0.55
N LEU A 141 11.57 10.90 -0.32
CA LEU A 141 11.63 11.37 -1.70
C LEU A 141 10.34 11.06 -2.46
N ILE A 142 9.85 9.81 -2.40
CA ILE A 142 8.63 9.43 -3.12
C ILE A 142 7.41 10.11 -2.52
N ASN A 143 7.28 10.19 -1.20
CA ASN A 143 6.17 10.90 -0.56
C ASN A 143 6.11 12.38 -1.01
N GLN A 144 7.26 13.06 -1.07
CA GLN A 144 7.35 14.42 -1.59
C GLN A 144 6.98 14.52 -3.07
N LYS A 145 7.37 13.55 -3.91
CA LYS A 145 6.92 13.49 -5.30
C LYS A 145 5.40 13.39 -5.38
N CYS A 146 4.77 12.49 -4.61
CA CYS A 146 3.31 12.33 -4.57
C CYS A 146 2.57 13.60 -4.17
N ARG A 147 3.11 14.36 -3.20
CA ARG A 147 2.51 15.62 -2.72
C ARG A 147 2.63 16.79 -3.69
N LYS A 148 3.60 16.75 -4.61
CA LYS A 148 3.79 17.81 -5.62
C LYS A 148 2.88 17.65 -6.84
N LEU A 149 2.23 16.50 -6.98
CA LEU A 149 1.34 16.24 -8.10
C LEU A 149 -0.02 16.91 -7.89
N SER A 150 -0.67 17.25 -9.00
CA SER A 150 -2.03 17.82 -8.99
C SER A 150 -3.08 16.77 -8.58
N LYS A 151 -2.85 15.51 -8.98
CA LYS A 151 -3.64 14.36 -8.55
C LYS A 151 -3.28 13.96 -7.11
N ARG A 152 -4.30 13.84 -6.26
CA ARG A 152 -4.13 13.29 -4.91
C ARG A 152 -3.84 11.78 -5.00
N ILE A 153 -2.69 11.38 -4.49
CA ILE A 153 -2.28 9.96 -4.41
C ILE A 153 -2.18 9.57 -2.94
N ALA A 154 -2.82 8.46 -2.57
CA ALA A 154 -2.67 7.88 -1.25
C ALA A 154 -1.29 7.23 -1.12
N PHE A 155 -0.53 7.58 -0.08
CA PHE A 155 0.81 7.08 0.13
C PHE A 155 0.88 6.26 1.42
N TYR A 156 1.47 5.07 1.31
CA TYR A 156 1.63 4.15 2.42
C TYR A 156 3.07 3.68 2.51
N THR A 157 3.56 3.49 3.72
CA THR A 157 4.75 2.67 3.94
C THR A 157 4.43 1.54 4.90
N VAL A 158 4.92 0.34 4.60
CA VAL A 158 4.73 -0.84 5.44
C VAL A 158 6.05 -1.56 5.60
N ASP A 159 6.45 -1.85 6.84
CA ASP A 159 7.60 -2.68 7.13
C ASP A 159 7.29 -3.60 8.30
N CYS A 160 7.87 -4.79 8.27
CA CYS A 160 7.88 -5.73 9.39
C CYS A 160 9.33 -6.02 9.75
N ARG A 161 9.67 -5.91 11.03
CA ARG A 161 10.98 -6.23 11.60
C ARG A 161 10.75 -7.12 12.80
N ASP A 162 11.12 -8.39 12.68
CA ASP A 162 10.90 -9.43 13.68
C ASP A 162 9.42 -9.48 14.12
N SER A 163 9.13 -9.22 15.39
CA SER A 163 7.78 -9.18 15.96
C SER A 163 7.10 -7.81 15.87
N THR A 164 7.69 -6.85 15.16
CA THR A 164 7.18 -5.47 15.09
C THR A 164 6.77 -5.08 13.67
N GLY A 165 5.57 -4.54 13.53
CA GLY A 165 5.08 -3.95 12.28
C GLY A 165 5.03 -2.42 12.34
N GLU A 166 5.36 -1.76 11.24
CA GLU A 166 5.23 -0.32 11.05
C GLU A 166 4.33 -0.05 9.84
N ILE A 167 3.32 0.80 10.00
CA ILE A 167 2.48 1.30 8.91
C ILE A 167 2.40 2.81 9.02
N PHE A 168 2.82 3.52 7.97
CA PHE A 168 2.63 4.94 7.81
C PHE A 168 1.59 5.20 6.71
N VAL A 169 0.74 6.21 6.92
CA VAL A 169 -0.31 6.61 5.99
C VAL A 169 -0.26 8.11 5.77
N ASP A 170 -0.27 8.51 4.51
CA ASP A 170 -0.43 9.89 4.07
C ASP A 170 -1.46 9.98 2.95
N LEU A 171 -2.65 10.48 3.29
CA LEU A 171 -3.74 10.70 2.33
C LEU A 171 -3.85 12.15 1.87
N GLN A 172 -2.89 13.00 2.26
CA GLN A 172 -2.88 14.45 2.06
C GLN A 172 -4.15 15.10 2.63
N ASN A 173 -4.82 15.95 1.84
CA ASN A 173 -6.14 16.49 2.17
C ASN A 173 -7.22 15.47 1.83
N TYR A 174 -7.62 14.67 2.81
CA TYR A 174 -8.57 13.58 2.63
C TYR A 174 -9.99 13.98 3.05
N LYS A 175 -10.93 13.86 2.12
CA LYS A 175 -12.35 14.08 2.36
C LYS A 175 -13.09 12.75 2.29
N TYR A 176 -13.96 12.50 3.26
CA TYR A 176 -14.78 11.30 3.30
C TYR A 176 -16.12 11.58 3.95
N SER A 177 -17.14 10.81 3.57
CA SER A 177 -18.47 10.90 4.15
C SER A 177 -18.67 9.76 5.15
N LYS A 178 -19.06 10.09 6.38
CA LYS A 178 -19.39 9.12 7.42
C LYS A 178 -20.90 8.99 7.53
N LYS A 179 -21.42 7.78 7.33
CA LYS A 179 -22.83 7.47 7.65
C LYS A 179 -22.97 7.22 9.15
N ASN A 180 -23.66 8.13 9.84
CA ASN A 180 -24.25 7.85 11.15
C ASN A 180 -25.69 7.32 10.95
N ILE A 181 -26.33 6.88 12.03
CA ILE A 181 -27.67 6.24 11.99
C ILE A 181 -28.72 7.14 11.32
N GLU A 182 -28.59 8.46 11.42
CA GLU A 182 -29.59 9.42 10.94
C GLU A 182 -29.08 10.37 9.83
N GLU A 183 -27.76 10.59 9.73
CA GLU A 183 -27.19 11.59 8.82
C GLU A 183 -25.87 11.13 8.19
N THR A 184 -25.59 11.64 6.98
CA THR A 184 -24.29 11.52 6.33
C THR A 184 -23.51 12.81 6.59
N VAL A 185 -22.40 12.70 7.32
CA VAL A 185 -21.54 13.84 7.68
C VAL A 185 -20.29 13.83 6.83
N ASP A 186 -20.02 14.92 6.12
CA ASP A 186 -18.77 15.11 5.41
C ASP A 186 -17.66 15.52 6.39
N CYS A 187 -16.55 14.78 6.35
CA CYS A 187 -15.38 14.98 7.18
C CYS A 187 -14.16 15.28 6.31
N GLN A 188 -13.26 16.11 6.84
CA GLN A 188 -11.97 16.39 6.23
C GLN A 188 -10.86 16.13 7.23
N LEU A 189 -9.82 15.44 6.78
CA LEU A 189 -8.60 15.18 7.54
C LEU A 189 -7.40 15.66 6.74
N GLU A 190 -6.45 16.28 7.43
CA GLU A 190 -5.17 16.68 6.89
C GLU A 190 -4.08 15.77 7.43
N TYR A 191 -3.41 15.05 6.53
CA TYR A 191 -2.32 14.17 6.88
C TYR A 191 -0.99 14.92 6.79
N PRO A 192 -0.04 14.67 7.70
CA PRO A 192 1.32 15.18 7.56
C PRO A 192 2.12 14.36 6.56
N SER A 193 3.14 14.99 5.98
CA SER A 193 4.10 14.30 5.11
C SER A 193 4.93 13.29 5.91
N PHE A 194 5.56 12.35 5.20
CA PHE A 194 6.47 11.40 5.83
C PHE A 194 7.65 12.10 6.52
N GLU A 195 8.13 13.21 5.98
CA GLU A 195 9.21 13.98 6.57
C GLU A 195 8.81 14.66 7.88
N GLU A 196 7.65 15.34 7.89
CA GLU A 196 7.09 15.90 9.12
C GLU A 196 6.86 14.78 10.15
N ALA A 197 6.46 13.60 9.66
CA ALA A 197 6.20 12.45 10.51
C ALA A 197 7.41 12.00 11.33
N ILE A 198 8.55 11.86 10.66
CA ILE A 198 9.77 11.38 11.30
C ILE A 198 10.57 12.50 11.99
N SER A 199 10.11 13.76 11.92
CA SER A 199 10.83 14.91 12.47
C SER A 199 10.32 15.39 13.83
N VAL A 200 9.31 14.74 14.42
CA VAL A 200 8.70 15.18 15.68
C VAL A 200 9.67 15.08 16.86
N PRO A 201 9.96 16.19 17.56
CA PRO A 201 10.87 16.20 18.69
C PRO A 201 10.27 15.43 19.87
N TRP A 202 11.10 14.62 20.52
CA TRP A 202 10.75 13.83 21.70
C TRP A 202 10.16 14.65 22.85
N THR A 203 10.63 15.89 23.01
CA THR A 203 10.21 16.80 24.08
C THR A 203 8.78 17.29 23.92
N ALA A 204 8.20 17.22 22.72
CA ALA A 204 6.83 17.62 22.45
C ALA A 204 5.81 16.51 22.75
N LEU A 205 6.26 15.28 23.03
CA LEU A 205 5.37 14.16 23.31
C LEU A 205 4.89 14.20 24.76
N GLN A 206 3.57 14.13 24.95
CA GLN A 206 2.97 14.07 26.29
C GLN A 206 3.42 12.81 27.04
N ARG A 207 3.69 12.92 28.35
CA ARG A 207 4.09 11.80 29.21
C ARG A 207 3.10 10.62 29.26
N LYS A 208 1.87 10.78 28.75
CA LYS A 208 0.81 9.76 28.70
C LYS A 208 0.76 8.96 27.39
N VAL A 209 1.74 9.10 26.50
CA VAL A 209 1.82 8.28 25.29
C VAL A 209 2.09 6.82 25.69
N SER A 210 1.50 5.86 24.97
CA SER A 210 1.61 4.42 25.23
C SER A 210 3.09 3.96 25.32
N LYS A 211 3.42 3.08 26.28
CA LYS A 211 4.76 2.48 26.44
C LYS A 211 5.27 1.77 25.17
N LEU A 212 4.37 1.27 24.33
CA LEU A 212 4.69 0.66 23.04
C LEU A 212 5.29 1.67 22.05
N TYR A 213 4.88 2.93 22.12
CA TYR A 213 5.44 4.03 21.35
C TYR A 213 6.92 4.28 21.73
N PHE A 214 7.25 4.13 23.01
CA PHE A 214 8.61 4.29 23.52
C PHE A 214 9.53 3.11 23.15
N ALA A 215 9.04 1.86 23.26
CA ALA A 215 9.83 0.66 22.98
C ALA A 215 10.26 0.53 21.51
N MET A 216 9.45 1.05 20.57
CA MET A 216 9.73 0.91 19.13
C MET A 216 10.60 2.03 18.55
N ARG A 217 11.00 3.03 19.35
CA ARG A 217 12.05 3.99 18.99
C ARG A 217 13.45 3.58 19.48
N ASP A 218 13.56 2.58 20.35
CA ASP A 218 14.85 2.10 20.88
C ASP A 218 15.46 1.00 19.96
N CYS A 219 14.61 0.19 19.30
CA CYS A 219 15.05 -0.80 18.30
C CYS A 219 15.41 -0.21 16.93
N SER A 220 15.34 1.11 16.76
CA SER A 220 15.85 1.82 15.60
C SER A 220 16.70 2.98 16.10
N SER A 221 18.01 2.88 15.92
CA SER A 221 18.85 4.07 15.99
C SER A 221 18.27 5.14 15.04
N ALA A 222 17.70 6.19 15.63
CA ALA A 222 17.21 7.45 15.09
C ALA A 222 15.80 7.51 14.44
N THR A 223 14.91 8.30 15.10
CA THR A 223 13.80 9.17 14.59
C THR A 223 12.58 8.54 13.88
N ALA A 224 11.30 8.90 14.07
CA ALA A 224 10.42 9.52 15.08
C ALA A 224 8.95 9.23 14.64
N ASP A 225 7.93 9.72 15.37
CA ASP A 225 6.51 9.36 15.17
C ASP A 225 5.57 10.45 14.59
N VAL A 226 4.61 10.12 13.69
CA VAL A 226 3.26 10.76 13.48
C VAL A 226 2.21 9.73 12.97
N PRO A 227 0.92 10.05 12.81
CA PRO A 227 -0.20 9.37 13.47
C PRO A 227 -0.31 7.89 13.02
N TYR A 228 0.36 7.00 13.75
CA TYR A 228 0.46 5.58 13.41
C TYR A 228 -0.80 4.82 13.83
N ALA A 229 -1.47 4.14 12.89
CA ALA A 229 -2.24 2.95 13.21
C ALA A 229 -1.26 1.76 13.23
N LYS A 230 -0.61 1.55 14.39
CA LYS A 230 0.34 0.45 14.59
C LYS A 230 -0.40 -0.72 15.22
N PHE A 231 -0.69 -1.74 14.41
CA PHE A 231 -1.23 -3.00 14.91
C PHE A 231 -0.07 -3.85 15.44
N LEU A 232 -0.12 -4.17 16.74
CA LEU A 232 0.57 -5.35 17.27
C LEU A 232 -0.42 -6.50 17.11
N PHE A 233 -0.01 -7.56 16.42
CA PHE A 233 -0.65 -8.86 16.58
C PHE A 233 0.00 -9.58 17.75
#